data_AF-A0A7J5TQ13-F1
#
_entry.id   AF-A0A7J5TQ13-F1
#
_cell.length_a   1.000
_cell.length_b   1.000
_cell.length_c   1.000
_cell.angle_alpha   90.00
_cell.angle_beta   90.00
_cell.angle_gamma   90.00
#
_symmetry.space_group_name_H-M   'P 1'
#
loop_
_entity.id
_entity.type
_entity.pdbx_description
1 polymer ?
#
loop_
_entity_poly.entity_id
_entity_poly.type
_entity_poly.pdbx_seq_one_letter_code
_entity_poly.pdbx_strand_id
1 'polypeptide(L)'
;MESNNGLFASEGFGEGALDAIREYSARKGKENVNRLTVREAFPDMIFDGELYRDDVNKISYVLGSYQDFLDTRGRFPDLESGTWGGRGATALFGDLGVKGVTKAHAIDRLLAHLGANRQDTVAFGDAAVDIPMLEYCAVGVAMGNGSEGIKAMAGIVAGDVEEDGLARAFERLGLM
;
A
#
# COMPACT_ATOMS: atom_id res chain seq x y z
N MET A 1 -12.01 -6.00 -0.11
CA MET A 1 -12.02 -6.00 -1.59
C MET A 1 -12.01 -4.55 -2.07
N GLU A 2 -11.05 -4.19 -2.92
CA GLU A 2 -10.93 -2.87 -3.52
C GLU A 2 -11.51 -2.90 -4.94
N SER A 3 -12.46 -2.01 -5.22
CA SER A 3 -13.12 -1.87 -6.52
C SER A 3 -13.14 -0.39 -6.95
N ASN A 4 -13.61 -0.11 -8.16
CA ASN A 4 -13.62 1.25 -8.70
C ASN A 4 -14.46 2.24 -7.88
N ASN A 5 -15.44 1.78 -7.10
CA ASN A 5 -16.35 2.64 -6.35
C ASN A 5 -16.25 2.48 -4.83
N GLY A 6 -15.26 1.76 -4.32
CA GLY A 6 -15.05 1.67 -2.88
C GLY A 6 -14.30 0.44 -2.40
N LEU A 7 -14.12 0.41 -1.08
CA LEU A 7 -13.51 -0.67 -0.33
C LEU A 7 -14.61 -1.46 0.40
N PHE A 8 -14.76 -2.73 0.07
CA PHE A 8 -15.82 -3.59 0.57
C PHE A 8 -15.27 -4.62 1.57
N ALA A 9 -15.94 -4.75 2.71
CA ALA A 9 -15.69 -5.78 3.72
C ALA A 9 -16.45 -7.07 3.38
N SER A 10 -15.80 -8.22 3.56
CA SER A 10 -16.50 -9.50 3.58
C SER A 10 -17.32 -9.65 4.88
N GLU A 11 -18.28 -10.58 4.88
CA GLU A 11 -18.96 -11.00 6.09
C GLU A 11 -17.94 -11.38 7.18
N GLY A 12 -18.17 -10.93 8.42
CA GLY A 12 -17.28 -11.19 9.55
C GLY A 12 -15.95 -10.42 9.57
N PHE A 13 -15.62 -9.64 8.53
CA PHE A 13 -14.34 -8.89 8.47
C PHE A 13 -14.15 -7.94 9.65
N GLY A 14 -15.22 -7.28 10.10
CA GLY A 14 -15.17 -6.32 11.21
C GLY A 14 -14.67 -6.93 12.53
N GLU A 15 -14.92 -8.21 12.77
CA GLU A 15 -14.43 -8.91 13.97
C GLU A 15 -13.12 -9.64 13.65
N GLY A 16 -13.07 -10.39 12.54
CA GLY A 16 -11.92 -11.22 12.18
C GLY A 16 -10.64 -10.43 11.86
N ALA A 17 -10.74 -9.17 11.46
CA ALA A 17 -9.59 -8.32 11.17
C ALA A 17 -9.11 -7.49 12.37
N LEU A 18 -9.83 -7.51 13.50
CA LEU A 18 -9.63 -6.56 14.59
C LEU A 18 -8.21 -6.62 15.16
N ASP A 19 -7.72 -7.80 15.47
CA ASP A 19 -6.40 -7.98 16.07
C ASP A 19 -5.28 -7.57 15.12
N ALA A 20 -5.38 -7.96 13.85
CA ALA A 20 -4.43 -7.58 12.80
C ALA A 20 -4.40 -6.06 12.60
N ILE A 21 -5.55 -5.39 12.63
CA ILE A 21 -5.64 -3.93 12.47
C ILE A 21 -5.06 -3.19 13.68
N ARG A 22 -5.30 -3.70 14.89
CA ARG A 22 -4.73 -3.12 16.12
C ARG A 22 -3.21 -3.27 16.16
N GLU A 23 -2.71 -4.46 15.84
CA GLU A 23 -1.28 -4.73 15.74
C GLU A 23 -0.62 -3.87 14.66
N TYR A 24 -1.23 -3.77 13.48
CA TYR A 24 -0.76 -2.90 12.41
C TYR A 24 -0.69 -1.42 12.84
N SER A 25 -1.74 -0.94 13.51
CA SER A 25 -1.80 0.42 14.03
C SER A 25 -0.76 0.68 15.12
N ALA A 26 -0.51 -0.30 15.99
CA ALA A 26 0.51 -0.22 17.03
C ALA A 26 1.92 -0.11 16.43
N ARG A 27 2.21 -0.91 15.40
CA ARG A 27 3.47 -0.84 14.64
C ARG A 27 3.70 0.51 13.96
N LYS A 28 2.62 1.25 13.69
CA LYS A 28 2.64 2.62 13.15
C LYS A 28 2.64 3.71 14.24
N GLY A 29 2.81 3.33 15.50
CA GLY A 29 2.92 4.27 16.63
C GLY A 29 1.58 4.87 17.09
N LYS A 30 0.44 4.34 16.63
CA LYS A 30 -0.87 4.85 17.05
C LYS A 30 -1.12 4.53 18.53
N GLU A 31 -1.57 5.51 19.29
CA GLU A 31 -1.94 5.31 20.70
C GLU A 31 -3.31 4.67 20.84
N ASN A 32 -3.59 4.08 22.03
CA ASN A 32 -4.90 3.55 22.41
C ASN A 32 -5.49 2.49 21.45
N VAL A 33 -4.65 1.73 20.75
CA VAL A 33 -5.07 0.69 19.78
C VAL A 33 -6.04 -0.34 20.36
N ASN A 34 -5.99 -0.60 21.68
CA ASN A 34 -6.90 -1.53 22.35
C ASN A 34 -8.38 -1.12 22.26
N ARG A 35 -8.66 0.16 22.00
CA ARG A 35 -10.02 0.69 21.81
C ARG A 35 -10.40 0.82 20.33
N LEU A 36 -9.43 0.74 19.43
CA LEU A 36 -9.66 0.87 17.99
C LEU A 36 -10.57 -0.25 17.50
N THR A 37 -11.55 0.12 16.70
CA THR A 37 -12.41 -0.78 15.93
C THR A 37 -12.03 -0.77 14.45
N VAL A 38 -12.44 -1.79 13.70
CA VAL A 38 -12.20 -1.86 12.24
C VAL A 38 -12.88 -0.70 11.52
N ARG A 39 -14.08 -0.29 11.95
CA ARG A 39 -14.82 0.83 11.35
C ARG A 39 -14.13 2.17 11.59
N GLU A 40 -13.49 2.38 12.74
CA GLU A 40 -12.68 3.58 12.98
C GLU A 40 -11.38 3.58 12.19
N ALA A 41 -10.79 2.40 11.94
CA ALA A 41 -9.61 2.28 11.10
C ALA A 41 -9.93 2.48 9.60
N PHE A 42 -11.13 2.10 9.17
CA PHE A 42 -11.60 2.22 7.79
C PHE A 42 -13.01 2.83 7.75
N PRO A 43 -13.13 4.16 7.93
CA PRO A 43 -14.43 4.83 8.02
C PRO A 43 -15.26 4.72 6.73
N ASP A 44 -14.60 4.68 5.57
CA ASP A 44 -15.25 4.62 4.25
C ASP A 44 -15.47 3.18 3.75
N MET A 45 -15.17 2.17 4.58
CA MET A 45 -15.38 0.78 4.19
C MET A 45 -16.86 0.43 4.16
N ILE A 46 -17.28 -0.18 3.05
CA ILE A 46 -18.65 -0.61 2.81
C ILE A 46 -18.80 -2.02 3.38
N PHE A 47 -19.64 -2.16 4.40
CA PHE A 47 -20.02 -3.44 4.98
C PHE A 47 -21.33 -3.92 4.35
N ASP A 48 -21.52 -5.23 4.29
CA ASP A 48 -22.75 -5.87 3.78
C ASP A 48 -23.09 -5.51 2.32
N GLY A 49 -22.08 -5.08 1.54
CA GLY A 49 -22.21 -4.79 0.12
C GLY A 49 -22.09 -6.03 -0.77
N GLU A 50 -22.53 -5.92 -2.03
CA GLU A 50 -22.39 -6.97 -3.03
C GLU A 50 -20.91 -7.19 -3.39
N LEU A 51 -20.41 -8.40 -3.16
CA LEU A 51 -19.00 -8.76 -3.38
C LEU A 51 -18.76 -9.42 -4.74
N TYR A 52 -19.80 -9.90 -5.42
CA TYR A 52 -19.66 -10.42 -6.79
C TYR A 52 -19.70 -9.25 -7.77
N ARG A 53 -18.54 -8.91 -8.32
CA ARG A 53 -18.35 -7.70 -9.12
C ARG A 53 -17.36 -7.93 -10.25
N ASP A 54 -17.48 -7.15 -11.32
CA ASP A 54 -16.59 -7.17 -12.49
C ASP A 54 -15.53 -6.05 -12.47
N ASP A 55 -15.60 -5.15 -11.48
CA ASP A 55 -14.74 -3.97 -11.31
C ASP A 55 -13.74 -4.11 -10.14
N VAL A 56 -13.37 -5.33 -9.79
CA VAL A 56 -12.43 -5.63 -8.70
C VAL A 56 -10.99 -5.39 -9.15
N ASN A 57 -10.30 -4.51 -8.42
CA ASN A 57 -8.91 -4.16 -8.70
C ASN A 57 -7.92 -5.00 -7.86
N LYS A 58 -8.26 -5.22 -6.58
CA LYS A 58 -7.41 -5.93 -5.63
C LYS A 58 -8.23 -6.53 -4.49
N ILE A 59 -7.77 -7.65 -3.95
CA ILE A 59 -8.37 -8.27 -2.77
C ILE A 59 -7.30 -8.32 -1.68
N SER A 60 -7.60 -7.75 -0.52
CA SER A 60 -6.79 -7.87 0.69
C SER A 60 -7.48 -8.79 1.69
N TYR A 61 -6.72 -9.63 2.38
CA TYR A 61 -7.23 -10.60 3.34
C TYR A 61 -6.33 -10.68 4.58
N VAL A 62 -6.91 -11.05 5.72
CA VAL A 62 -6.20 -11.23 6.99
C VAL A 62 -5.48 -12.57 6.97
N LEU A 63 -4.23 -12.59 7.44
CA LEU A 63 -3.46 -13.83 7.60
C LEU A 63 -3.64 -14.36 9.02
N GLY A 64 -4.14 -15.59 9.15
CA GLY A 64 -4.03 -16.36 10.40
C GLY A 64 -2.64 -16.97 10.55
N SER A 65 -1.98 -17.26 9.43
CA SER A 65 -0.59 -17.70 9.38
C SER A 65 0.08 -17.30 8.06
N TYR A 66 1.42 -17.35 8.01
CA TYR A 66 2.14 -17.16 6.74
C TYR A 66 1.85 -18.28 5.72
N GLN A 67 1.38 -19.45 6.17
CA GLN A 67 0.98 -20.54 5.26
C GLN A 67 -0.24 -20.12 4.41
N ASP A 68 -1.15 -19.32 4.96
CA ASP A 68 -2.33 -18.83 4.24
C ASP A 68 -1.92 -18.04 2.99
N PHE A 69 -0.84 -17.25 3.10
CA PHE A 69 -0.26 -16.54 1.96
C PHE A 69 0.33 -17.51 0.92
N LEU A 70 1.10 -18.50 1.36
CA LEU A 70 1.70 -19.49 0.46
C LEU A 70 0.64 -20.32 -0.28
N ASP A 71 -0.40 -20.74 0.43
CA ASP A 71 -1.53 -21.49 -0.11
C ASP A 71 -2.32 -20.64 -1.11
N THR A 72 -2.60 -19.38 -0.77
CA THR A 72 -3.30 -18.44 -1.65
C THR A 72 -2.50 -18.18 -2.92
N ARG A 73 -1.18 -17.96 -2.81
CA ARG A 73 -0.29 -17.82 -3.96
C ARG A 73 -0.27 -19.06 -4.85
N GLY A 74 -0.26 -20.26 -4.27
CA GLY A 74 -0.32 -21.52 -5.01
C GLY A 74 -1.67 -21.74 -5.71
N ARG A 75 -2.77 -21.29 -5.09
CA ARG A 75 -4.13 -21.45 -5.62
C ARG A 75 -4.47 -20.48 -6.75
N PHE A 76 -3.91 -19.27 -6.71
CA PHE A 76 -4.16 -18.23 -7.71
C PHE A 76 -2.86 -17.85 -8.43
N PRO A 77 -2.23 -18.78 -9.15
CA PRO A 77 -0.91 -18.55 -9.75
C PRO A 77 -0.94 -17.48 -10.84
N ASP A 78 -2.12 -17.16 -11.39
CA ASP A 78 -2.32 -16.15 -12.44
C ASP A 78 -2.52 -14.73 -11.89
N LEU A 79 -2.62 -14.56 -10.57
CA LEU A 79 -2.66 -13.27 -9.90
C LEU A 79 -1.30 -12.91 -9.31
N GLU A 80 -1.09 -11.62 -9.04
CA GLU A 80 0.07 -11.15 -8.29
C GLU A 80 -0.28 -11.22 -6.79
N SER A 81 0.57 -11.89 -6.01
CA SER A 81 0.32 -12.10 -4.58
C SER A 81 1.34 -11.34 -3.73
N GLY A 82 0.86 -10.50 -2.82
CA GLY A 82 1.67 -9.73 -1.89
C GLY A 82 1.36 -10.04 -0.43
N THR A 83 2.20 -9.48 0.45
CA THR A 83 1.93 -9.39 1.89
C THR A 83 2.26 -8.01 2.40
N TRP A 84 1.51 -7.55 3.41
CA TRP A 84 1.77 -6.27 4.06
C TRP A 84 1.47 -6.33 5.57
N GLY A 85 1.78 -5.22 6.26
CA GLY A 85 1.68 -5.12 7.71
C GLY A 85 2.77 -5.84 8.49
N GLY A 86 3.79 -6.40 7.82
CA GLY A 86 4.93 -7.10 8.41
C GLY A 86 5.77 -7.79 7.32
N ARG A 87 6.67 -8.70 7.70
CA ARG A 87 7.45 -9.51 6.73
C ARG A 87 7.51 -10.97 7.15
N GLY A 88 7.35 -11.89 6.19
CA GLY A 88 7.39 -13.33 6.46
C GLY A 88 6.35 -13.71 7.52
N ALA A 89 6.78 -14.46 8.53
CA ALA A 89 5.93 -14.92 9.63
C ALA A 89 5.25 -13.81 10.44
N THR A 90 5.67 -12.55 10.33
CA THR A 90 5.04 -11.40 11.03
C THR A 90 4.09 -10.59 10.15
N ALA A 91 3.92 -10.95 8.88
CA ALA A 91 2.94 -10.33 8.00
C ALA A 91 1.52 -10.54 8.56
N LEU A 92 0.71 -9.49 8.48
CA LEU A 92 -0.64 -9.49 9.05
C LEU A 92 -1.72 -9.66 7.98
N PHE A 93 -1.38 -9.29 6.74
CA PHE A 93 -2.30 -9.30 5.62
C PHE A 93 -1.62 -9.85 4.38
N GLY A 94 -2.40 -10.53 3.56
CA GLY A 94 -2.08 -10.85 2.18
C GLY A 94 -2.89 -9.99 1.22
N ASP A 95 -2.41 -9.88 -0.01
CA ASP A 95 -3.15 -9.24 -1.09
C ASP A 95 -3.00 -10.01 -2.40
N LEU A 96 -4.02 -9.88 -3.25
CA LEU A 96 -4.10 -10.41 -4.60
C LEU A 96 -4.48 -9.28 -5.55
N GLY A 97 -3.66 -9.07 -6.58
CA GLY A 97 -3.90 -8.08 -7.63
C GLY A 97 -3.74 -8.68 -9.03
N VAL A 98 -4.07 -7.88 -10.04
CA VAL A 98 -3.82 -8.24 -11.44
C VAL A 98 -2.31 -8.19 -11.72
N LYS A 99 -1.78 -9.23 -12.36
CA LYS A 99 -0.37 -9.29 -12.77
C LYS A 99 0.02 -8.12 -13.67
N GLY A 100 1.26 -7.65 -13.49
CA GLY A 100 1.83 -6.58 -14.31
C GLY A 100 1.27 -5.18 -14.02
N VAL A 101 0.29 -5.05 -13.11
CA VAL A 101 -0.22 -3.76 -12.66
C VAL A 101 0.61 -3.29 -11.47
N THR A 102 1.54 -2.36 -11.71
CA THR A 102 2.39 -1.76 -10.69
C THR A 102 2.27 -0.24 -10.70
N LYS A 103 2.74 0.44 -9.65
CA LYS A 103 2.82 1.90 -9.62
C LYS A 103 3.68 2.46 -10.76
N ALA A 104 4.81 1.82 -11.05
CA ALA A 104 5.66 2.18 -12.18
C ALA A 104 4.93 2.04 -13.53
N HIS A 105 4.19 0.95 -13.72
CA HIS A 105 3.36 0.78 -14.93
C HIS A 105 2.26 1.86 -15.03
N ALA A 106 1.61 2.19 -13.92
CA ALA A 106 0.60 3.25 -13.90
C ALA A 106 1.18 4.61 -14.29
N ILE A 107 2.39 4.94 -13.83
CA ILE A 107 3.08 6.19 -14.21
C ILE A 107 3.42 6.18 -15.70
N ASP A 108 3.95 5.09 -16.24
CA ASP A 108 4.25 4.95 -17.67
C ASP A 108 3.02 5.22 -18.54
N ARG A 109 1.88 4.63 -18.17
CA ARG A 109 0.58 4.86 -18.84
C ARG A 109 0.11 6.30 -18.70
N LEU A 110 0.28 6.92 -17.53
CA LEU A 110 -0.11 8.31 -17.28
C LEU A 110 0.74 9.29 -18.11
N LEU A 111 2.06 9.08 -18.18
CA LEU A 111 2.96 9.91 -18.99
C LEU A 111 2.59 9.85 -20.48
N ALA A 112 2.33 8.65 -21.00
CA ALA A 112 1.88 8.47 -22.38
C ALA A 112 0.55 9.18 -22.65
N HIS A 113 -0.38 9.16 -21.69
CA HIS A 113 -1.67 9.84 -21.81
C HIS A 113 -1.52 11.37 -21.79
N LEU A 114 -0.65 11.90 -20.93
CA LEU A 114 -0.41 13.34 -20.79
C LEU A 114 0.51 13.91 -21.88
N GLY A 115 1.18 13.06 -22.67
CA GLY A 115 2.25 13.49 -23.56
C GLY A 115 3.47 14.07 -22.82
N ALA A 116 3.68 13.63 -21.57
CA ALA A 116 4.76 14.09 -20.69
C ALA A 116 5.95 13.13 -20.73
N ASN A 117 7.13 13.61 -20.34
CA ASN A 117 8.34 12.79 -20.33
C ASN A 117 8.65 12.26 -18.94
N ARG A 118 9.25 11.07 -18.89
CA ARG A 118 9.79 10.49 -17.65
C ARG A 118 10.79 11.43 -16.95
N GLN A 119 11.51 12.26 -17.71
CA GLN A 119 12.48 13.22 -17.17
C GLN A 119 11.83 14.28 -16.27
N ASP A 120 10.54 14.54 -16.44
CA ASP A 120 9.78 15.54 -15.70
C ASP A 120 9.08 14.93 -14.46
N THR A 121 9.48 13.74 -14.02
CA THR A 121 8.82 13.02 -12.93
C THR A 121 9.59 13.04 -11.63
N VAL A 122 8.85 13.25 -10.54
CA VAL A 122 9.31 13.10 -9.17
C VAL A 122 8.37 12.12 -8.47
N ALA A 123 8.90 11.05 -7.89
CA ALA A 123 8.14 10.09 -7.09
C ALA A 123 8.53 10.15 -5.62
N PHE A 124 7.53 9.97 -4.75
CA PHE A 124 7.69 9.89 -3.30
C PHE A 124 7.12 8.55 -2.82
N GLY A 125 7.80 7.89 -1.89
CA GLY A 125 7.35 6.61 -1.33
C GLY A 125 7.96 6.31 0.02
N ASP A 126 7.33 5.41 0.78
CA ASP A 126 7.75 5.01 2.13
C ASP A 126 7.77 3.48 2.31
N ALA A 127 7.15 2.73 1.39
CA ALA A 127 7.00 1.29 1.47
C ALA A 127 7.78 0.55 0.37
N ALA A 128 8.11 -0.72 0.61
CA ALA A 128 8.85 -1.54 -0.37
C ALA A 128 8.14 -1.63 -1.74
N VAL A 129 6.81 -1.54 -1.76
CA VAL A 129 6.00 -1.52 -3.00
C VAL A 129 6.20 -0.26 -3.85
N ASP A 130 6.81 0.78 -3.29
CA ASP A 130 7.11 2.03 -3.99
C ASP A 130 8.46 2.00 -4.69
N ILE A 131 9.36 1.07 -4.33
CA ILE A 131 10.73 1.00 -4.86
C ILE A 131 10.74 1.00 -6.40
N PRO A 132 9.96 0.17 -7.11
CA PRO A 132 9.96 0.19 -8.57
C PRO A 132 9.53 1.53 -9.17
N MET A 133 8.64 2.26 -8.49
CA MET A 133 8.22 3.60 -8.91
C MET A 133 9.35 4.62 -8.66
N LEU A 134 10.07 4.54 -7.54
CA LEU A 134 11.20 5.42 -7.25
C LEU A 134 12.34 5.24 -8.26
N GLU A 135 12.59 4.00 -8.72
CA GLU A 135 13.58 3.70 -9.76
C GLU A 135 13.11 4.11 -11.16
N TYR A 136 11.79 4.07 -11.40
CA TYR A 136 11.20 4.44 -12.68
C TYR A 136 11.18 5.95 -12.91
N CYS A 137 10.88 6.76 -11.90
CA CYS A 137 10.85 8.21 -12.06
C CYS A 137 12.25 8.82 -12.22
N ALA A 138 12.34 10.06 -12.73
CA ALA A 138 13.61 10.76 -12.87
C ALA A 138 14.21 11.13 -11.51
N VAL A 139 13.36 11.52 -10.56
CA VAL A 139 13.73 11.74 -9.17
C VAL A 139 12.90 10.82 -8.28
N GLY A 140 13.56 9.92 -7.57
CA GLY A 140 12.95 9.09 -6.55
C GLY A 140 13.29 9.59 -5.14
N VAL A 141 12.28 9.80 -4.31
CA VAL A 141 12.38 10.30 -2.94
C VAL A 141 11.79 9.27 -1.97
N ALA A 142 12.60 8.79 -1.01
CA ALA A 142 12.12 8.00 0.10
C ALA A 142 11.74 8.92 1.27
N MET A 143 10.59 8.69 1.88
CA MET A 143 10.15 9.42 3.07
C MET A 143 10.91 8.97 4.33
N GLY A 144 11.04 9.86 5.32
CA GLY A 144 11.81 9.61 6.56
C GLY A 144 11.26 8.45 7.40
N ASN A 145 9.95 8.22 7.34
CA ASN A 145 9.26 7.10 7.98
C ASN A 145 9.43 5.76 7.22
N GLY A 146 10.07 5.79 6.05
CA GLY A 146 10.34 4.62 5.22
C GLY A 146 11.42 3.71 5.82
N SER A 147 11.36 2.43 5.45
CA SER A 147 12.38 1.46 5.87
C SER A 147 13.75 1.74 5.25
N GLU A 148 14.83 1.20 5.85
CA GLU A 148 16.18 1.33 5.30
C GLU A 148 16.29 0.81 3.85
N GLY A 149 15.51 -0.23 3.51
CA GLY A 149 15.49 -0.79 2.16
C GLY A 149 15.02 0.21 1.09
N ILE A 150 13.98 1.00 1.36
CA ILE A 150 13.52 2.01 0.39
C ILE A 150 14.44 3.24 0.37
N LYS A 151 14.94 3.66 1.54
CA LYS A 151 15.89 4.77 1.66
C LYS A 151 17.18 4.51 0.88
N ALA A 152 17.66 3.27 0.87
CA ALA A 152 18.84 2.86 0.11
C ALA A 152 18.65 2.91 -1.41
N MET A 153 17.41 2.84 -1.90
CA MET A 153 17.09 2.86 -3.33
C MET A 153 16.76 4.25 -3.86
N ALA A 154 16.46 5.21 -2.98
CA ALA A 154 16.11 6.56 -3.37
C ALA A 154 17.34 7.45 -3.50
N GLY A 155 17.34 8.34 -4.51
CA GLY A 155 18.39 9.35 -4.65
C GLY A 155 18.30 10.45 -3.59
N ILE A 156 17.14 10.60 -2.95
CA ILE A 156 16.87 11.58 -1.91
C ILE A 156 16.09 10.89 -0.78
N VAL A 157 16.49 11.19 0.46
CA VAL A 157 15.68 10.89 1.65
C VAL A 157 15.09 12.19 2.19
N ALA A 158 13.77 12.25 2.28
CA ALA A 158 13.02 13.36 2.86
C ALA A 158 12.90 13.22 4.39
N GLY A 159 12.36 14.25 5.04
CA GLY A 159 11.99 14.19 6.46
C GLY A 159 10.85 13.19 6.72
N ASP A 160 10.52 12.98 7.99
CA ASP A 160 9.38 12.16 8.37
C ASP A 160 8.06 12.80 7.88
N VAL A 161 7.06 11.97 7.59
CA VAL A 161 5.74 12.43 7.15
C VAL A 161 5.06 13.27 8.24
N GLU A 162 5.29 12.95 9.51
CA GLU A 162 4.73 13.67 10.68
C GLU A 162 5.48 14.99 10.98
N GLU A 163 6.58 15.27 10.29
CA GLU A 163 7.43 16.46 10.49
C GLU A 163 7.46 17.38 9.26
N ASP A 164 6.38 17.39 8.48
CA ASP A 164 6.26 18.13 7.20
C ASP A 164 7.31 17.74 6.16
N GLY A 165 7.85 16.51 6.25
CA GLY A 165 8.94 16.04 5.40
C GLY A 165 8.62 16.11 3.91
N LEU A 166 7.36 15.85 3.54
CA LEU A 166 6.91 15.92 2.15
C LEU A 166 6.91 17.36 1.63
N ALA A 167 6.36 18.29 2.42
CA ALA A 167 6.32 19.71 2.07
C ALA A 167 7.74 20.28 1.91
N ARG A 168 8.64 20.03 2.86
CA ARG A 168 10.04 20.47 2.76
C ARG A 168 10.77 19.87 1.56
N ALA A 169 10.44 18.63 1.19
CA ALA A 169 11.01 18.00 0.00
C ALA A 169 10.53 18.68 -1.28
N PHE A 170 9.25 19.06 -1.36
CA PHE A 170 8.70 19.85 -2.47
C PHE A 170 9.40 21.21 -2.61
N GLU A 171 9.58 21.95 -1.50
CA GLU A 171 10.32 23.22 -1.50
C GLU A 171 11.77 23.04 -1.99
N ARG A 172 12.48 22.03 -1.45
CA ARG A 172 13.86 21.71 -1.84
C ARG A 172 13.98 21.37 -3.33
N LEU A 173 12.94 20.79 -3.91
CA LEU A 173 12.89 20.40 -5.32
C LEU A 173 12.33 21.49 -6.23
N GLY A 174 11.90 22.63 -5.69
CA GLY A 174 11.31 23.73 -6.45
C GLY A 174 9.93 23.40 -7.05
N LEU A 175 9.14 22.58 -6.35
CA LEU A 175 7.80 22.14 -6.78
C LEU A 175 6.65 22.98 -6.17
N MET A 176 6.96 24.07 -5.48
CA MET A 176 6.00 25.03 -4.90
C MET A 176 6.20 26.43 -5.43
#